data_AF-A0A938MZZ7-F1
#
_entry.id   AF-A0A938MZZ7-F1
#
_cell.length_a   1.000
_cell.length_b   1.000
_cell.length_c   1.000
_cell.angle_alpha   90.00
_cell.angle_beta   90.00
_cell.angle_gamma   90.00
#
_symmetry.space_group_name_H-M   'P 1'
#
loop_
_entity.id
_entity.type
_entity.pdbx_description
1 polymer ?
#
loop_
_entity_poly.entity_id
_entity_poly.type
_entity_poly.pdbx_seq_one_letter_code
_entity_poly.pdbx_strand_id
1 'polypeptide(L)'
;MSRPLLLIVALPLLGPAVLAATARGAEPDRNWAATEPADADNDYAFQGEYLGQIHAVCGTPVPFGIQVVALGSRQFSAIGYRGGLPGNGGGSQETITWEGTR
;
A
#
# COMPACT_ATOMS: atom_id res chain seq x y z
N MET A 1 -55.33 -35.42 -28.95
CA MET A 1 -54.01 -34.88 -29.34
C MET A 1 -53.89 -33.46 -28.84
N SER A 2 -52.90 -33.22 -27.97
CA SER A 2 -52.21 -31.95 -27.66
C SER A 2 -52.96 -30.74 -27.03
N ARG A 3 -52.76 -30.53 -25.72
CA ARG A 3 -52.61 -29.20 -25.05
C ARG A 3 -51.13 -28.78 -25.19
N PRO A 4 -50.68 -27.49 -25.11
CA PRO A 4 -50.92 -26.54 -23.99
C PRO A 4 -51.08 -25.06 -24.39
N LEU A 5 -51.88 -24.23 -23.71
CA LEU A 5 -51.59 -23.41 -22.51
C LEU A 5 -50.21 -22.71 -22.52
N LEU A 6 -50.19 -21.40 -22.77
CA LEU A 6 -49.05 -20.52 -22.46
C LEU A 6 -49.51 -19.47 -21.44
N LEU A 7 -49.23 -19.74 -20.16
CA LEU A 7 -49.37 -18.80 -19.06
C LEU A 7 -48.02 -18.06 -18.94
N ILE A 8 -47.97 -16.77 -19.29
CA ILE A 8 -46.76 -15.95 -19.12
C ILE A 8 -46.67 -15.59 -17.63
N VAL A 9 -45.79 -16.27 -16.91
CA VAL A 9 -45.36 -15.85 -15.57
C VAL A 9 -44.22 -14.86 -15.74
N ALA A 10 -44.49 -13.59 -15.43
CA ALA A 10 -43.46 -12.56 -15.32
C ALA A 10 -42.66 -12.78 -14.02
N LEU A 11 -41.38 -13.11 -14.17
CA LEU A 11 -40.43 -13.26 -13.07
C LEU A 11 -39.73 -11.91 -12.83
N PRO A 12 -39.78 -11.28 -11.64
CA PRO A 12 -38.98 -10.10 -11.39
C PRO A 12 -37.52 -10.53 -11.13
N LEU A 13 -36.59 -10.04 -11.95
CA LEU A 13 -35.15 -10.15 -11.68
C LEU A 13 -34.81 -9.31 -10.44
N LEU A 14 -34.54 -9.99 -9.33
CA LEU A 14 -33.96 -9.41 -8.12
C LEU A 14 -32.46 -9.20 -8.37
N GLY A 15 -32.03 -7.97 -8.69
CA GLY A 15 -30.61 -7.62 -8.80
C GLY A 15 -29.96 -7.49 -7.41
N PRO A 16 -28.72 -7.98 -7.19
CA PRO A 16 -28.07 -7.87 -5.89
C PRO A 16 -27.69 -6.41 -5.59
N ALA A 17 -28.09 -5.92 -4.41
CA ALA A 17 -27.63 -4.66 -3.87
C ALA A 17 -26.14 -4.78 -3.51
N VAL A 18 -25.28 -4.05 -4.24
CA VAL A 18 -23.87 -3.90 -3.88
C VAL A 18 -23.79 -2.95 -2.68
N LEU A 19 -23.62 -3.52 -1.49
CA LEU A 19 -23.32 -2.76 -0.28
C LEU A 19 -21.85 -2.33 -0.34
N ALA A 20 -21.60 -1.13 -0.88
CA ALA A 20 -20.29 -0.50 -0.78
C ALA A 20 -20.07 -0.08 0.69
N ALA A 21 -19.45 -0.96 1.49
CA ALA A 21 -18.98 -0.63 2.82
C ALA A 21 -17.79 0.34 2.68
N THR A 22 -18.05 1.64 2.78
CA THR A 22 -16.99 2.63 2.95
C THR A 22 -16.50 2.55 4.39
N ALA A 23 -15.52 1.68 4.64
CA ALA A 23 -14.73 1.73 5.86
C ALA A 23 -13.91 3.04 5.86
N ARG A 24 -14.51 4.11 6.38
CA ARG A 24 -13.76 5.31 6.77
C ARG A 24 -13.09 4.97 8.10
N GLY A 25 -11.82 4.55 8.04
CA GLY A 25 -11.00 4.40 9.23
C GLY A 25 -10.98 5.71 10.02
N ALA A 26 -11.12 5.63 11.34
CA ALA A 26 -10.99 6.80 12.20
C ALA A 26 -9.60 7.43 11.97
N GLU A 27 -9.56 8.73 11.74
CA GLU A 27 -8.29 9.46 11.64
C GLU A 27 -7.62 9.41 13.02
N PRO A 28 -6.37 8.94 13.14
CA PRO A 28 -5.71 8.80 14.43
C PRO A 28 -5.62 10.17 15.12
N ASP A 29 -5.76 10.17 16.45
CA ASP A 29 -5.52 11.38 17.25
C ASP A 29 -4.13 11.93 16.90
N ARG A 30 -4.05 13.20 16.49
CA ARG A 30 -2.79 13.82 16.11
C ARG A 30 -1.76 13.89 17.23
N ASN A 31 -2.16 13.65 18.48
CA ASN A 31 -1.30 13.64 19.66
C ASN A 31 -0.97 12.22 20.15
N TRP A 32 -1.41 11.19 19.44
CA TRP A 32 -1.06 9.80 19.73
C TRP A 32 0.37 9.50 19.30
N ALA A 33 1.13 8.83 20.18
CA ALA A 33 2.35 8.14 19.82
C ALA A 33 2.36 6.80 20.57
N ALA A 34 2.72 5.72 19.88
CA ALA A 34 2.94 4.44 20.53
C ALA A 34 4.11 4.57 21.51
N THR A 35 3.87 4.26 22.79
CA THR A 35 4.91 4.24 23.83
C THR A 35 5.49 2.85 24.03
N GLU A 36 4.72 1.81 23.69
CA GLU A 36 5.14 0.41 23.70
C GLU A 36 5.09 -0.18 22.28
N PRO A 37 6.00 -1.12 21.92
CA PRO A 37 5.98 -1.75 20.60
C PRO A 37 4.66 -2.46 20.27
N ALA A 38 3.93 -2.93 21.29
CA ALA A 38 2.63 -3.58 21.12
C ALA A 38 1.50 -2.62 20.71
N ASP A 39 1.67 -1.32 20.96
CA ASP A 39 0.71 -0.28 20.57
C ASP A 39 0.93 0.20 19.13
N ALA A 40 2.09 -0.13 18.55
CA ALA A 40 2.42 0.21 17.17
C ALA A 40 1.62 -0.70 16.20
N ASP A 41 1.11 -0.10 15.12
CA ASP A 41 0.51 -0.88 14.04
C ASP A 41 1.52 -1.90 13.47
N ASN A 42 1.04 -3.07 13.04
CA ASN A 42 1.87 -4.08 12.35
C ASN A 42 2.62 -3.50 11.13
N ASP A 43 2.15 -2.40 10.57
CA ASP A 43 2.82 -1.66 9.50
C ASP A 43 4.22 -1.14 9.90
N TYR A 44 4.43 -0.83 11.19
CA TYR A 44 5.73 -0.34 11.68
C TYR A 44 6.84 -1.38 11.53
N ALA A 45 6.51 -2.67 11.36
CA ALA A 45 7.50 -3.70 11.06
C ALA A 45 8.21 -3.49 9.70
N PHE A 46 7.62 -2.72 8.78
CA PHE A 46 8.21 -2.38 7.48
C PHE A 46 8.93 -1.03 7.47
N GLN A 47 8.88 -0.28 8.57
CA GLN A 47 9.57 1.01 8.66
C GLN A 47 11.08 0.79 8.87
N GLY A 48 11.89 1.58 8.16
CA GLY A 48 13.34 1.54 8.34
C GLY A 48 14.13 2.01 7.12
N GLU A 49 15.44 1.80 7.19
CA GLU A 49 16.37 2.07 6.09
C GLU A 49 16.85 0.75 5.48
N TYR A 50 16.82 0.68 4.16
CA TYR A 50 17.19 -0.50 3.39
C TYR A 50 18.30 -0.12 2.41
N LEU A 51 19.37 -0.91 2.40
CA LEU A 51 20.47 -0.77 1.46
C LEU A 51 20.56 -2.03 0.60
N GLY A 52 20.68 -1.86 -0.71
CA GLY A 52 20.83 -2.97 -1.64
C GLY A 52 21.44 -2.54 -2.96
N GLN A 53 21.30 -3.42 -3.96
CA GLN A 53 21.70 -3.15 -5.34
C GLN A 53 20.50 -3.32 -6.26
N ILE A 54 20.42 -2.47 -7.28
CA ILE A 54 19.47 -2.59 -8.38
C ILE A 54 20.22 -2.76 -9.70
N HIS A 55 19.60 -3.38 -10.70
CA HIS A 55 20.18 -3.45 -12.04
C HIS A 55 19.87 -2.16 -12.80
N ALA A 56 20.92 -1.44 -13.20
CA ALA A 56 20.79 -0.35 -14.16
C ALA A 56 20.34 -0.87 -15.52
N VAL A 57 19.89 0.02 -16.41
CA VAL A 57 19.45 -0.33 -17.77
C VAL A 57 20.54 -1.06 -18.57
N CYS A 58 21.82 -0.76 -18.29
CA CYS A 58 22.97 -1.45 -18.86
C CYS A 58 23.27 -2.83 -18.26
N GLY A 59 22.46 -3.31 -17.31
CA GLY A 59 22.63 -4.60 -16.62
C GLY A 59 23.57 -4.55 -15.41
N THR A 60 24.32 -3.46 -15.22
CA THR A 60 25.27 -3.30 -14.11
C THR A 60 24.54 -3.11 -12.77
N PRO A 61 24.93 -3.85 -11.70
CA PRO A 61 24.42 -3.59 -10.36
C PRO A 61 24.92 -2.25 -9.84
N VAL A 62 24.01 -1.42 -9.32
CA VAL A 62 24.34 -0.13 -8.71
C VAL A 62 23.73 -0.03 -7.30
N PRO A 63 24.41 0.60 -6.34
CA PRO A 63 23.87 0.79 -5.00
C PRO A 63 22.56 1.59 -5.01
N PHE A 64 21.62 1.17 -4.18
CA PHE A 64 20.35 1.85 -3.99
C PHE A 64 19.94 1.80 -2.52
N GLY A 65 19.56 2.96 -1.97
CA GLY A 65 19.05 3.10 -0.61
C GLY A 65 17.56 3.41 -0.63
N ILE A 66 16.80 2.92 0.33
CA ILE A 66 15.39 3.30 0.54
C ILE A 66 15.18 3.60 2.02
N GLN A 67 14.56 4.73 2.32
CA GLN A 67 13.99 5.01 3.64
C GLN A 67 12.47 4.87 3.54
N VAL A 68 11.88 3.98 4.34
CA VAL A 68 10.43 3.73 4.39
C VAL A 68 9.87 4.24 5.71
N VAL A 69 8.77 5.00 5.65
CA VAL A 69 8.03 5.49 6.80
C VAL A 69 6.62 4.91 6.77
N ALA A 70 6.24 4.19 7.84
CA ALA A 70 4.87 3.75 8.03
C ALA A 70 4.03 4.91 8.57
N LEU A 71 2.99 5.29 7.84
CA LEU A 71 2.07 6.38 8.21
C LEU A 71 0.87 5.87 9.02
N GLY A 72 0.77 4.54 9.19
CA GLY A 72 -0.39 3.85 9.76
C GLY A 72 -1.52 3.67 8.74
N SER A 73 -2.55 2.91 9.13
CA SER A 73 -3.68 2.59 8.24
C SER A 73 -3.25 2.01 6.88
N ARG A 74 -2.20 1.18 6.89
CA ARG A 74 -1.60 0.54 5.69
C ARG A 74 -0.98 1.52 4.71
N GLN A 75 -0.73 2.77 5.08
CA GLN A 75 -0.14 3.80 4.22
C GLN A 75 1.35 3.97 4.51
N PHE A 76 2.12 4.24 3.45
CA PHE A 76 3.57 4.36 3.51
C PHE A 76 4.08 5.48 2.60
N SER A 77 5.06 6.22 3.10
CA SER A 77 5.89 7.12 2.31
C SER A 77 7.30 6.53 2.20
N ALA A 78 7.96 6.68 1.06
CA ALA A 78 9.32 6.20 0.86
C ALA A 78 10.16 7.18 0.05
N ILE A 79 11.44 7.28 0.41
CA ILE A 79 12.46 8.03 -0.34
C ILE A 79 13.53 7.04 -0.79
N GLY A 80 13.74 6.95 -2.10
CA GLY A 80 14.81 6.19 -2.73
C GLY A 80 15.99 7.08 -3.08
N TYR A 81 17.19 6.56 -2.86
CA TYR A 81 18.46 7.25 -3.08
C TYR A 81 19.29 6.48 -4.12
N ARG A 82 19.46 7.09 -5.29
CA ARG A 82 20.44 6.60 -6.28
C ARG A 82 21.85 6.72 -5.70
N GLY A 83 22.60 5.61 -5.69
CA GLY A 83 23.95 5.59 -5.13
C GLY A 83 24.02 5.21 -3.64
N GLY A 84 22.89 4.84 -3.01
CA GLY A 84 22.86 4.32 -1.65
C GLY A 84 22.38 5.32 -0.59
N LEU A 85 22.28 4.88 0.66
CA LEU A 85 21.78 5.69 1.78
C LEU A 85 22.74 6.85 2.12
N PRO A 86 22.22 8.02 2.57
CA PRO A 86 23.04 9.16 2.96
C PRO A 86 24.09 8.85 4.02
N GLY A 87 23.75 8.05 5.04
CA GLY A 87 24.65 7.66 6.13
C GLY A 87 25.76 6.68 5.73
N ASN A 88 25.70 6.07 4.54
CA ASN A 88 26.68 5.09 4.05
C ASN A 88 27.63 5.69 3.00
N GLY A 89 27.86 7.00 3.04
CA GLY A 89 28.72 7.69 2.06
C GLY A 89 28.11 7.77 0.65
N GLY A 90 26.78 7.62 0.53
CA GLY A 90 26.05 7.64 -0.73
C GLY A 90 26.27 8.95 -1.52
N GLY A 91 26.71 8.80 -2.77
CA GLY A 91 27.14 9.89 -3.63
C GLY A 91 26.13 10.23 -4.72
N SER A 92 24.94 10.70 -4.36
CA SER A 92 24.12 11.64 -5.16
C SER A 92 22.87 12.02 -4.37
N GLN A 93 22.38 13.26 -4.51
CA GLN A 93 21.14 13.74 -3.85
C GLN A 93 19.89 13.48 -4.69
N GLU A 94 19.98 12.73 -5.79
CA GLU A 94 18.81 12.52 -6.64
C GLU A 94 17.89 11.48 -6.00
N THR A 95 16.84 12.00 -5.37
CA THR A 95 15.84 11.20 -4.69
C THR A 95 14.65 10.90 -5.58
N ILE A 96 14.02 9.75 -5.31
CA ILE A 96 12.70 9.42 -5.86
C ILE A 96 11.77 9.21 -4.68
N THR A 97 10.60 9.84 -4.70
CA THR A 97 9.60 9.70 -3.63
C THR A 97 8.46 8.81 -4.11
N TRP A 98 7.97 7.96 -3.22
CA TRP A 98 6.77 7.15 -3.44
C TRP A 98 5.83 7.24 -2.26
N GLU A 99 4.54 7.15 -2.57
CA GLU A 99 3.47 6.88 -1.62
C GLU A 99 2.82 5.56 -2.02
N GLY A 100 2.40 4.76 -1.05
CA GLY A 100 1.86 3.44 -1.32
C GLY A 100 1.00 2.87 -0.19
N THR A 101 0.35 1.75 -0.50
CA THR A 101 -0.41 0.96 0.47
C THR A 101 -0.05 -0.53 0.36
N ARG A 102 -0.16 -1.28 1.46
CA ARG A 102 0.04 -2.74 1.49
C ARG A 102 -1.25 -3.53 1.28
#